data_AF-G5EGR7-F1
#
_entry.id   AF-G5EGR7-F1
#
_cell.length_a   1.000
_cell.length_b   1.000
_cell.length_c   1.000
_cell.angle_alpha   90.00
_cell.angle_beta   90.00
_cell.angle_gamma   90.00
#
_symmetry.space_group_name_H-M   'P 1'
#
loop_
_entity.id
_entity.type
_entity.pdbx_description
1 polymer ?
#
loop_
_entity_poly.entity_id
_entity_poly.type
_entity_poly.pdbx_seq_one_letter_code
_entity_poly.pdbx_strand_id
1 'polypeptide(L)'
;MSDMMSNMTKGKFTIIDPHSVEGKKQLKIKFKDVAGCSEAKVEIREFVDYLKNPGRFTVGISGGSGEEEQTLNQLLVEMDRMGSGNGAVVVLASTNRADVLDKALLRPGRFDRHISIDLPTVLERKDMFELYMRKIKLDHAPQEYSQRLAVLTPSFTGADIMNVCNESAIRAASNKCHVVTIKDMEYALDRVLAGSEKRSRSLVEEEREVVAYHEAGHALVGWMLEHTDALLKVTIIPQTSAALGFAQYSPRDDKHLYSKDELFDRMCMMLGGRCAENLKFGRITSGAQDDLQKMTKSAYAQVKLYGMSSIVGPLSFPNTERFQIKPYLKKFASTFDQEATLIVAKANEATTDLIKNNMDKLETVCARLLSIGGEYCNKYSQTRESWR
;
A
#
# COMPACT_ATOMS: atom_id res chain seq x y z
N MET A 1 -19.94 11.27 0.39
CA MET A 1 -19.94 11.85 1.76
C MET A 1 -21.17 12.70 2.10
N SER A 2 -21.82 13.38 1.14
CA SER A 2 -23.01 14.21 1.41
C SER A 2 -24.25 13.41 1.85
N ASP A 3 -24.49 12.21 1.29
CA ASP A 3 -25.71 11.44 1.57
C ASP A 3 -25.69 10.63 2.87
N MET A 4 -24.51 10.33 3.42
CA MET A 4 -24.41 9.54 4.67
C MET A 4 -24.60 10.40 5.93
N MET A 5 -24.33 11.71 5.82
CA MET A 5 -24.59 12.72 6.87
C MET A 5 -26.09 13.03 7.02
N SER A 6 -26.90 12.74 6.00
CA SER A 6 -28.36 12.97 5.98
C SER A 6 -29.12 12.18 7.06
N ASN A 7 -28.61 11.01 7.45
CA ASN A 7 -29.27 10.12 8.43
C ASN A 7 -28.91 10.42 9.91
N MET A 8 -28.15 11.48 10.20
CA MET A 8 -27.82 11.92 11.57
C MET A 8 -28.83 12.94 12.17
N THR A 9 -30.08 12.93 11.72
CA THR A 9 -31.11 13.97 11.94
C THR A 9 -31.67 14.11 13.36
N LYS A 10 -31.00 13.62 14.42
CA LYS A 10 -31.42 13.87 15.81
C LYS A 10 -30.48 14.77 16.64
N GLY A 11 -29.36 15.23 16.09
CA GLY A 11 -28.52 16.24 16.74
C GLY A 11 -28.50 17.56 15.99
N LYS A 12 -28.77 18.68 16.67
CA LYS A 12 -28.40 20.01 16.17
C LYS A 12 -26.88 20.15 16.31
N PHE A 13 -26.12 19.92 15.24
CA PHE A 13 -24.69 20.16 15.23
C PHE A 13 -24.39 21.49 14.55
N THR A 14 -23.52 22.31 15.13
CA THR A 14 -22.97 23.49 14.47
C THR A 14 -21.63 23.10 13.85
N ILE A 15 -21.57 23.05 12.53
CA ILE A 15 -20.30 22.81 11.82
C ILE A 15 -19.49 24.10 11.87
N ILE A 16 -18.36 24.08 12.59
CA ILE A 16 -17.43 25.20 12.66
C ILE A 16 -16.30 24.91 11.67
N ASP A 17 -16.31 25.59 10.51
CA ASP A 17 -15.20 25.53 9.56
C ASP A 17 -14.01 26.36 10.11
N PRO A 18 -12.87 25.74 10.45
CA PRO A 18 -11.72 26.45 11.00
C PRO A 18 -11.09 27.47 10.03
N HIS A 19 -11.43 27.42 8.74
CA HIS A 19 -10.94 28.35 7.73
C HIS A 19 -11.87 29.53 7.48
N SER A 20 -13.14 29.45 7.87
CA SER A 20 -14.10 30.55 7.69
C SER A 20 -13.85 31.68 8.71
N VAL A 21 -14.24 32.89 8.35
CA VAL A 21 -14.12 34.08 9.23
C VAL A 21 -14.95 33.89 10.50
N GLU A 22 -16.11 33.24 10.39
CA GLU A 22 -16.99 32.93 11.51
C GLU A 22 -16.42 31.83 12.40
N GLY A 23 -15.84 30.77 11.83
CA GLY A 23 -15.25 29.69 12.62
C GLY A 23 -14.01 30.13 13.39
N LYS A 24 -13.19 31.02 12.81
CA LYS A 24 -12.08 31.67 13.54
C LYS A 24 -12.56 32.57 14.68
N LYS A 25 -13.73 33.21 14.55
CA LYS A 25 -14.34 34.02 15.63
C LYS A 25 -14.93 33.17 16.76
N GLN A 26 -15.35 31.94 16.47
CA GLN A 26 -15.88 31.00 17.47
C GLN A 26 -14.78 30.22 18.20
N LEU A 27 -13.65 29.95 17.54
CA LEU A 27 -12.43 29.34 18.13
C LEU A 27 -11.61 30.34 18.97
N LYS A 28 -12.25 31.02 19.93
CA LYS A 28 -11.59 32.02 20.80
C LYS A 28 -10.64 31.43 21.83
N ILE A 29 -10.83 30.17 22.22
CA ILE A 29 -10.06 29.53 23.29
C ILE A 29 -9.28 28.38 22.69
N LYS A 30 -7.95 28.48 22.71
CA LYS A 30 -7.05 27.36 22.39
C LYS A 30 -6.68 26.65 23.68
N PHE A 31 -6.21 25.41 23.59
CA PHE A 31 -5.68 24.67 24.75
C PHE A 31 -4.53 25.36 25.50
N LYS A 32 -3.89 26.37 24.90
CA LYS A 32 -2.88 27.21 25.54
C LYS A 32 -3.48 28.33 26.41
N ASP A 33 -4.75 28.68 26.19
CA ASP A 33 -5.45 29.79 26.86
C ASP A 33 -6.18 29.32 28.13
N VAL A 34 -6.20 28.01 28.41
CA VAL A 34 -6.79 27.43 29.61
C VAL A 34 -5.73 27.38 30.73
N ALA A 35 -5.66 28.44 31.54
CA ALA A 35 -4.85 28.45 32.76
C ALA A 35 -5.52 27.61 33.86
N GLY A 36 -4.73 26.81 34.60
CA GLY A 36 -5.23 26.00 35.73
C GLY A 36 -5.66 24.57 35.40
N CYS A 37 -5.70 24.17 34.13
CA CYS A 37 -6.03 22.80 33.72
C CYS A 37 -4.78 21.96 33.39
N SER A 38 -3.66 22.14 34.10
CA SER A 38 -2.43 21.37 33.83
C SER A 38 -2.64 19.87 34.02
N GLU A 39 -3.37 19.47 35.06
CA GLU A 39 -3.70 18.07 35.36
C GLU A 39 -4.55 17.46 34.26
N ALA A 40 -5.70 18.06 33.93
CA ALA A 40 -6.55 17.62 32.82
C ALA A 40 -5.82 17.59 31.46
N LYS A 41 -4.84 18.49 31.25
CA LYS A 41 -4.02 18.49 30.03
C LYS A 41 -3.02 17.33 29.99
N VAL A 42 -2.45 16.95 31.12
CA VAL A 42 -1.57 15.77 31.23
C VAL A 42 -2.39 14.52 30.96
N GLU A 43 -3.55 14.37 31.60
CA GLU A 43 -4.46 13.23 31.41
C GLU A 43 -4.92 13.08 29.95
N ILE A 44 -5.35 14.17 29.30
CA ILE A 44 -5.73 14.14 27.88
C ILE A 44 -4.53 13.78 26.99
N ARG A 45 -3.31 14.23 27.34
CA ARG A 45 -2.12 13.92 26.56
C ARG A 45 -1.73 12.45 26.69
N GLU A 46 -1.81 11.88 27.89
CA GLU A 46 -1.62 10.45 28.13
C GLU A 46 -2.66 9.63 27.35
N PHE A 47 -3.92 10.07 27.33
CA PHE A 47 -4.95 9.42 26.53
C PHE A 47 -4.67 9.48 25.01
N VAL A 48 -4.21 10.64 24.51
CA VAL A 48 -3.80 10.75 23.10
C VAL A 48 -2.62 9.81 22.81
N ASP A 49 -1.72 9.60 23.76
CA ASP A 49 -0.62 8.63 23.60
C ASP A 49 -1.14 7.18 23.65
N TYR A 50 -2.12 6.87 24.52
CA TYR A 50 -2.83 5.59 24.54
C TYR A 50 -3.44 5.24 23.19
N LEU A 51 -4.23 6.15 22.61
CA LEU A 51 -4.89 5.89 21.33
C LEU A 51 -3.89 5.72 20.18
N LYS A 52 -2.75 6.41 20.24
CA LYS A 52 -1.66 6.30 19.25
C LYS A 52 -0.90 4.99 19.38
N ASN A 53 -0.59 4.58 20.61
CA ASN A 53 0.30 3.48 20.91
C ASN A 53 -0.30 2.49 21.93
N PRO A 54 -1.50 1.92 21.70
CA PRO A 54 -2.19 1.06 22.67
C PRO A 54 -1.38 -0.19 23.08
N GLY A 55 -0.42 -0.61 22.24
CA GLY A 55 0.50 -1.71 22.55
C GLY A 55 1.45 -1.46 23.72
N ARG A 56 1.73 -0.20 24.08
CA ARG A 56 2.50 0.11 25.31
C ARG A 56 1.72 -0.25 26.58
N PHE A 57 0.40 -0.11 26.50
CA PHE A 57 -0.57 -0.26 27.58
C PHE A 57 -1.07 -1.71 27.74
N THR A 58 -0.58 -2.64 26.92
CA THR A 58 -1.03 -4.03 26.88
C THR A 58 0.14 -5.01 26.91
N VAL A 59 0.94 -5.02 27.98
CA VAL A 59 1.89 -6.12 28.20
C VAL A 59 1.91 -6.55 29.67
N GLY A 60 1.16 -7.62 29.91
CA GLY A 60 1.39 -8.50 31.05
C GLY A 60 2.79 -9.11 31.04
N ILE A 61 3.25 -9.43 32.25
CA ILE A 61 4.48 -10.14 32.65
C ILE A 61 5.67 -9.23 33.06
N SER A 62 5.69 -7.93 32.74
CA SER A 62 6.83 -7.06 33.10
C SER A 62 6.44 -5.66 33.60
N GLY A 63 5.82 -5.59 34.79
CA GLY A 63 6.03 -4.52 35.79
C GLY A 63 5.76 -3.04 35.48
N GLY A 64 5.19 -2.66 34.34
CA GLY A 64 5.07 -1.26 33.92
C GLY A 64 3.65 -0.69 33.75
N SER A 65 2.58 -1.48 33.94
CA SER A 65 1.22 -1.10 33.47
C SER A 65 0.37 -0.27 34.43
N GLY A 66 0.85 0.04 35.64
CA GLY A 66 -0.01 0.60 36.71
C GLY A 66 -0.58 1.99 36.42
N GLU A 67 0.26 2.94 36.04
CA GLU A 67 -0.18 4.33 35.77
C GLU A 67 -1.08 4.39 34.54
N GLU A 68 -0.69 3.63 33.51
CA GLU A 68 -1.37 3.52 32.23
C GLU A 68 -2.80 2.92 32.35
N GLU A 69 -2.98 1.86 33.15
CA GLU A 69 -4.30 1.30 33.48
C GLU A 69 -5.14 2.25 34.35
N GLN A 70 -4.49 3.01 35.24
CA GLN A 70 -5.19 4.00 36.06
C GLN A 70 -5.75 5.13 35.19
N THR A 71 -4.96 5.66 34.25
CA THR A 71 -5.41 6.69 33.30
C THR A 71 -6.55 6.17 32.42
N LEU A 72 -6.47 4.91 31.97
CA LEU A 72 -7.55 4.27 31.21
C LEU A 72 -8.84 4.18 32.04
N ASN A 73 -8.76 3.67 33.25
CA ASN A 73 -9.94 3.53 34.13
C ASN A 73 -10.55 4.89 34.47
N GLN A 74 -9.73 5.93 34.69
CA GLN A 74 -10.21 7.28 34.94
C GLN A 74 -10.99 7.83 33.75
N LEU A 75 -10.47 7.64 32.52
CA LEU A 75 -11.20 8.03 31.32
C LEU A 75 -12.55 7.31 31.21
N LEU A 76 -12.59 6.00 31.49
CA LEU A 76 -13.84 5.24 31.43
C LEU A 76 -14.89 5.81 32.39
N VAL A 77 -14.48 6.21 33.59
CA VAL A 77 -15.35 6.86 34.57
C VAL A 77 -15.84 8.22 34.07
N GLU A 78 -14.96 9.03 33.46
CA GLU A 78 -15.34 10.32 32.92
C GLU A 78 -16.26 10.20 31.69
N MET A 79 -16.03 9.23 30.81
CA MET A 79 -16.91 8.92 29.68
C MET A 79 -18.32 8.53 30.15
N ASP A 80 -18.41 7.68 31.17
CA ASP A 80 -19.69 7.27 31.73
C ASP A 80 -20.39 8.45 32.44
N ARG A 81 -19.64 9.40 33.02
CA ARG A 81 -20.17 10.62 33.65
C ARG A 81 -20.66 11.67 32.65
N MET A 82 -20.01 11.81 31.50
CA MET A 82 -20.35 12.81 30.48
C MET A 82 -21.76 12.65 29.90
N GLY A 83 -22.31 11.44 29.90
CA GLY A 83 -23.70 11.19 29.44
C GLY A 83 -24.80 11.81 30.32
N SER A 84 -24.46 12.27 31.53
CA SER A 84 -25.44 12.75 32.52
C SER A 84 -25.56 14.27 32.63
N GLY A 85 -24.75 15.05 31.88
CA GLY A 85 -24.73 16.52 31.94
C GLY A 85 -25.65 17.21 30.91
N ASN A 86 -26.08 18.44 31.21
CA ASN A 86 -26.91 19.29 30.32
C ASN A 86 -26.22 19.76 29.03
N GLY A 87 -25.05 19.20 28.68
CA GLY A 87 -24.32 19.50 27.45
C GLY A 87 -24.09 18.23 26.64
N ALA A 88 -24.41 18.27 25.34
CA ALA A 88 -24.07 17.20 24.42
C ALA A 88 -22.56 17.23 24.10
N VAL A 89 -21.75 16.56 24.91
CA VAL A 89 -20.32 16.34 24.60
C VAL A 89 -20.20 15.12 23.69
N VAL A 90 -19.60 15.31 22.51
CA VAL A 90 -19.29 14.21 21.58
C VAL A 90 -17.80 13.99 21.59
N VAL A 91 -17.38 12.76 21.91
CA VAL A 91 -15.97 12.37 21.91
C VAL A 91 -15.67 11.63 20.61
N LEU A 92 -14.69 12.13 19.85
CA LEU A 92 -14.17 11.48 18.64
C LEU A 92 -12.74 11.04 18.89
N ALA A 93 -12.42 9.81 18.49
CA ALA A 93 -11.09 9.22 18.58
C ALA A 93 -10.76 8.51 17.26
N SER A 94 -9.48 8.44 16.93
CA SER A 94 -8.97 7.66 15.79
C SER A 94 -7.83 6.76 16.24
N THR A 95 -7.75 5.56 15.66
CA THR A 95 -6.63 4.64 15.87
C THR A 95 -6.37 3.86 14.59
N ASN A 96 -5.10 3.53 14.33
CA ASN A 96 -4.71 2.61 13.27
C ASN A 96 -4.71 1.15 13.75
N ARG A 97 -4.90 0.91 15.05
CA ARG A 97 -4.78 -0.41 15.70
C ARG A 97 -5.96 -0.68 16.63
N ALA A 98 -7.12 -0.94 16.05
CA ALA A 98 -8.34 -1.23 16.82
C ALA A 98 -8.29 -2.59 17.55
N ASP A 99 -7.43 -3.51 17.12
CA ASP A 99 -7.26 -4.87 17.64
C ASP A 99 -6.65 -4.92 19.05
N VAL A 100 -5.89 -3.90 19.44
CA VAL A 100 -5.20 -3.77 20.73
C VAL A 100 -5.89 -2.82 21.71
N LEU A 101 -7.00 -2.20 21.30
CA LEU A 101 -7.80 -1.38 22.22
C LEU A 101 -8.44 -2.25 23.30
N ASP A 102 -8.55 -1.70 24.51
CA ASP A 102 -9.34 -2.34 25.57
C ASP A 102 -10.81 -2.44 25.15
N LYS A 103 -11.37 -3.65 25.25
CA LYS A 103 -12.79 -3.94 25.02
C LYS A 103 -13.71 -3.10 25.91
N ALA A 104 -13.22 -2.60 27.05
CA ALA A 104 -13.96 -1.70 27.91
C ALA A 104 -14.30 -0.37 27.21
N LEU A 105 -13.42 0.15 26.35
CA LEU A 105 -13.65 1.39 25.60
C LEU A 105 -14.75 1.24 24.53
N LEU A 106 -14.90 0.03 23.99
CA LEU A 106 -15.79 -0.29 22.86
C LEU A 106 -17.23 -0.61 23.30
N ARG A 107 -17.56 -0.48 24.59
CA ARG A 107 -18.89 -0.78 25.13
C ARG A 107 -19.88 0.35 24.80
N PRO A 108 -21.18 0.02 24.66
CA PRO A 108 -22.25 1.02 24.53
C PRO A 108 -22.14 2.13 25.59
N GLY A 109 -22.25 3.39 25.17
CA GLY A 109 -22.10 4.58 26.04
C GLY A 109 -20.70 5.23 26.04
N ARG A 110 -19.69 4.55 25.49
CA ARG A 110 -18.31 5.05 25.37
C ARG A 110 -17.98 5.30 23.90
N PHE A 111 -17.03 4.58 23.32
CA PHE A 111 -16.83 4.52 21.87
C PHE A 111 -17.71 3.40 21.32
N ASP A 112 -19.01 3.65 21.19
CA ASP A 112 -19.97 2.68 20.68
C ASP A 112 -20.16 2.74 19.15
N ARG A 113 -19.78 3.87 18.54
CA ARG A 113 -19.78 4.10 17.09
C ARG A 113 -18.37 3.97 16.53
N HIS A 114 -18.16 2.92 15.76
CA HIS A 114 -16.92 2.70 15.01
C HIS A 114 -17.15 3.02 13.54
N ILE A 115 -16.34 3.93 13.00
CA ILE A 115 -16.35 4.29 11.58
C ILE A 115 -15.00 3.85 11.01
N SER A 116 -14.99 2.79 10.20
CA SER A 116 -13.80 2.37 9.46
C SER A 116 -13.59 3.31 8.27
N ILE A 117 -12.38 3.84 8.15
CA ILE A 117 -11.95 4.65 7.01
C ILE A 117 -10.98 3.80 6.20
N ASP A 118 -11.48 3.22 5.12
CA ASP A 118 -10.68 2.39 4.22
C ASP A 118 -9.84 3.24 3.25
N LEU A 119 -8.96 2.58 2.49
CA LEU A 119 -8.19 3.25 1.45
C LEU A 119 -9.12 3.79 0.35
N PRO A 120 -8.82 4.97 -0.22
CA PRO A 120 -9.68 5.58 -1.22
C PRO A 120 -9.70 4.77 -2.52
N THR A 121 -10.90 4.65 -3.10
CA THR A 121 -11.15 4.10 -4.43
C THR A 121 -10.51 4.97 -5.53
N VAL A 122 -10.41 4.47 -6.76
CA VAL A 122 -9.85 5.23 -7.90
C VAL A 122 -10.56 6.58 -8.09
N LEU A 123 -11.90 6.59 -7.96
CA LEU A 123 -12.70 7.81 -8.09
C LEU A 123 -12.43 8.79 -6.95
N GLU A 124 -12.34 8.31 -5.71
CA GLU A 124 -12.00 9.16 -4.56
C GLU A 124 -10.58 9.71 -4.65
N ARG A 125 -9.61 8.92 -5.14
CA ARG A 125 -8.24 9.40 -5.37
C ARG A 125 -8.21 10.51 -6.41
N LYS A 126 -9.02 10.40 -7.48
CA LYS A 126 -9.18 11.47 -8.47
C LYS A 126 -9.65 12.77 -7.80
N ASP A 127 -10.71 12.70 -6.99
CA ASP A 127 -11.24 13.85 -6.27
C ASP A 127 -10.22 14.44 -5.28
N MET A 128 -9.45 13.59 -4.60
CA MET A 128 -8.37 14.00 -3.71
C MET A 128 -7.24 14.72 -4.47
N PHE A 129 -6.83 14.21 -5.63
CA PHE A 129 -5.86 14.89 -6.49
C PHE A 129 -6.37 16.28 -6.88
N GLU A 130 -7.62 16.38 -7.34
CA GLU A 130 -8.21 17.68 -7.70
C GLU A 130 -8.29 18.64 -6.51
N LEU A 131 -8.60 18.14 -5.30
CA LEU A 131 -8.61 18.94 -4.08
C LEU A 131 -7.23 19.51 -3.74
N TYR A 132 -6.19 18.68 -3.78
CA TYR A 132 -4.83 19.12 -3.44
C TYR A 132 -4.20 19.98 -4.54
N MET A 133 -4.49 19.69 -5.80
CA MET A 133 -4.02 20.46 -6.95
C MET A 133 -4.53 21.91 -6.96
N ARG A 134 -5.70 22.19 -6.37
CA ARG A 134 -6.20 23.57 -6.21
C ARG A 134 -5.23 24.51 -5.47
N LYS A 135 -4.29 23.97 -4.69
CA LYS A 135 -3.29 24.74 -3.94
C LYS A 135 -2.03 25.06 -4.76
N ILE A 136 -1.89 24.50 -5.96
CA ILE A 136 -0.68 24.55 -6.79
C ILE A 136 -1.01 25.19 -8.15
N LYS A 137 -0.04 25.87 -8.76
CA LYS A 137 -0.19 26.42 -10.12
C LYS A 137 0.15 25.34 -11.14
N LEU A 138 -0.84 24.92 -11.92
CA LEU A 138 -0.74 23.92 -13.00
C LEU A 138 -0.76 24.61 -14.38
N ASP A 139 -0.21 23.94 -15.40
CA ASP A 139 -0.22 24.41 -16.80
C ASP A 139 -1.58 24.18 -17.47
N HIS A 140 -2.26 23.10 -17.09
CA HIS A 140 -3.53 22.63 -17.59
C HIS A 140 -4.54 22.45 -16.45
N ALA A 141 -5.80 22.20 -16.81
CA ALA A 141 -6.86 21.98 -15.84
C ALA A 141 -6.57 20.71 -14.98
N PRO A 142 -6.89 20.69 -13.68
CA PRO A 142 -6.63 19.54 -12.79
C PRO A 142 -7.19 18.21 -13.32
N GLN A 143 -8.28 18.25 -14.08
CA GLN A 143 -8.95 17.08 -14.64
C GLN A 143 -8.09 16.32 -15.65
N GLU A 144 -7.18 16.99 -16.35
CA GLU A 144 -6.26 16.35 -17.31
C GLU A 144 -5.24 15.45 -16.58
N TYR A 145 -4.93 15.78 -15.33
CA TYR A 145 -3.98 15.06 -14.48
C TYR A 145 -4.65 13.98 -13.65
N SER A 146 -5.77 14.33 -13.01
CA SER A 146 -6.35 13.58 -11.90
C SER A 146 -6.71 12.14 -12.29
N GLN A 147 -7.27 11.95 -13.48
CA GLN A 147 -7.67 10.63 -13.97
C GLN A 147 -6.46 9.70 -14.15
N ARG A 148 -5.38 10.19 -14.76
CA ARG A 148 -4.18 9.37 -15.02
C ARG A 148 -3.45 9.04 -13.72
N LEU A 149 -3.29 10.03 -12.84
CA LEU A 149 -2.60 9.81 -11.56
C LEU A 149 -3.37 8.89 -10.63
N ALA A 150 -4.71 8.96 -10.61
CA ALA A 150 -5.54 8.07 -9.80
C ALA A 150 -5.38 6.58 -10.19
N VAL A 151 -5.23 6.31 -11.49
CA VAL A 151 -4.95 4.95 -12.01
C VAL A 151 -3.54 4.50 -11.65
N LEU A 152 -2.55 5.41 -11.70
CA LEU A 152 -1.16 5.10 -11.36
C LEU A 152 -0.87 5.07 -9.85
N THR A 153 -1.86 5.24 -8.98
CA THR A 153 -1.67 5.27 -7.51
C THR A 153 -2.54 4.25 -6.78
N PRO A 154 -2.47 2.94 -7.12
CA PRO A 154 -3.19 1.94 -6.35
C PRO A 154 -2.74 1.98 -4.88
N SER A 155 -3.71 1.85 -3.97
CA SER A 155 -3.50 1.78 -2.52
C SER A 155 -2.91 3.03 -1.84
N PHE A 156 -2.86 4.18 -2.51
CA PHE A 156 -2.36 5.41 -1.91
C PHE A 156 -3.34 5.98 -0.88
N THR A 157 -2.81 6.44 0.25
CA THR A 157 -3.58 7.19 1.25
C THR A 157 -3.74 8.66 0.82
N GLY A 158 -4.66 9.39 1.45
CA GLY A 158 -4.76 10.84 1.23
C GLY A 158 -3.47 11.60 1.57
N ALA A 159 -2.66 11.08 2.51
CA ALA A 159 -1.36 11.67 2.84
C ALA A 159 -0.34 11.46 1.71
N ASP A 160 -0.32 10.28 1.09
CA ASP A 160 0.57 9.97 -0.04
C ASP A 160 0.24 10.83 -1.25
N ILE A 161 -1.05 11.01 -1.56
CA ILE A 161 -1.53 11.88 -2.65
C ILE A 161 -1.11 13.32 -2.41
N MET A 162 -1.29 13.82 -1.18
CA MET A 162 -0.84 15.16 -0.80
C MET A 162 0.68 15.31 -0.99
N ASN A 163 1.43 14.28 -0.62
CA ASN A 163 2.88 14.27 -0.75
C ASN A 163 3.31 14.30 -2.23
N VAL A 164 2.67 13.53 -3.11
CA VAL A 164 2.92 13.59 -4.56
C VAL A 164 2.76 15.01 -5.07
N CYS A 165 1.62 15.66 -4.78
CA CYS A 165 1.37 17.05 -5.19
C CYS A 165 2.45 18.02 -4.67
N ASN A 166 2.85 17.88 -3.40
CA ASN A 166 3.88 18.73 -2.81
C ASN A 166 5.26 18.53 -3.48
N GLU A 167 5.65 17.28 -3.72
CA GLU A 167 6.91 16.94 -4.41
C GLU A 167 6.93 17.46 -5.85
N SER A 168 5.78 17.48 -6.55
CA SER A 168 5.67 18.08 -7.88
C SER A 168 5.91 19.58 -7.86
N ALA A 169 5.37 20.28 -6.85
CA ALA A 169 5.61 21.71 -6.67
C ALA A 169 7.08 22.00 -6.35
N ILE A 170 7.71 21.21 -5.48
CA ILE A 170 9.15 21.31 -5.16
C ILE A 170 10.00 21.06 -6.40
N ARG A 171 9.65 20.05 -7.21
CA ARG A 171 10.36 19.73 -8.45
C ARG A 171 10.29 20.88 -9.45
N ALA A 172 9.10 21.43 -9.70
CA ALA A 172 8.94 22.58 -10.57
C ALA A 172 9.73 23.80 -10.08
N ALA A 173 9.68 24.09 -8.77
CA ALA A 173 10.45 25.17 -8.15
C ALA A 173 11.97 24.96 -8.31
N SER A 174 12.46 23.72 -8.15
CA SER A 174 13.87 23.37 -8.35
C SER A 174 14.33 23.55 -9.80
N ASN A 175 13.43 23.38 -10.77
CA ASN A 175 13.69 23.61 -12.19
C ASN A 175 13.52 25.09 -12.59
N LYS A 176 13.28 25.99 -11.62
CA LYS A 176 12.97 27.41 -11.83
C LYS A 176 11.71 27.64 -12.68
N CYS A 177 10.77 26.70 -12.65
CA CYS A 177 9.47 26.81 -13.30
C CYS A 177 8.44 27.42 -12.34
N HIS A 178 7.56 28.28 -12.85
CA HIS A 178 6.47 28.89 -12.06
C HIS A 178 5.17 28.07 -12.06
N VAL A 179 5.15 27.02 -12.87
CA VAL A 179 3.99 26.19 -13.16
C VAL A 179 4.45 24.73 -13.15
N VAL A 180 3.64 23.86 -12.55
CA VAL A 180 3.88 22.41 -12.51
C VAL A 180 3.35 21.77 -13.78
N THR A 181 4.19 20.96 -14.42
CA THR A 181 3.85 20.22 -15.65
C THR A 181 3.55 18.75 -15.36
N ILE A 182 2.97 18.04 -16.34
CA ILE A 182 2.76 16.58 -16.30
C ILE A 182 4.04 15.82 -15.96
N LYS A 183 5.19 16.25 -16.51
CA LYS A 183 6.48 15.60 -16.26
C LYS A 183 6.94 15.75 -14.82
N ASP A 184 6.64 16.88 -14.17
CA ASP A 184 6.98 17.11 -12.76
C ASP A 184 6.09 16.25 -11.84
N MET A 185 4.81 16.06 -12.21
CA MET A 185 3.89 15.18 -11.50
C MET A 185 4.31 13.70 -11.62
N GLU A 186 4.65 13.25 -12.82
CA GLU A 186 5.14 11.89 -13.07
C GLU A 186 6.43 11.62 -12.30
N TYR A 187 7.40 12.54 -12.34
CA TYR A 187 8.64 12.42 -11.57
C TYR A 187 8.38 12.34 -10.05
N ALA A 188 7.47 13.17 -9.53
CA ALA A 188 7.12 13.16 -8.12
C ALA A 188 6.43 11.85 -7.72
N LEU A 189 5.56 11.33 -8.58
CA LEU A 189 4.92 10.04 -8.39
C LEU A 189 5.95 8.91 -8.32
N ASP A 190 6.87 8.84 -9.29
CA ASP A 190 7.94 7.84 -9.30
C ASP A 190 8.77 7.93 -8.02
N ARG A 191 9.12 9.16 -7.60
CA ARG A 191 9.88 9.40 -6.38
C ARG A 191 9.17 8.94 -5.11
N VAL A 192 7.85 9.08 -5.03
CA VAL A 192 7.06 8.61 -3.88
C VAL A 192 6.91 7.08 -3.90
N LEU A 193 6.78 6.48 -5.09
CA LEU A 193 6.62 5.03 -5.24
C LEU A 193 7.90 4.25 -4.98
N ALA A 194 9.01 4.63 -5.63
CA ALA A 194 10.23 3.84 -5.66
C ALA A 194 11.46 4.58 -5.09
N GLY A 195 11.30 5.84 -4.66
CA GLY A 195 12.32 6.61 -3.96
C GLY A 195 13.08 7.60 -4.86
N SER A 196 14.03 8.34 -4.29
CA SER A 196 14.78 9.37 -5.02
C SER A 196 15.77 8.78 -6.02
N GLU A 197 15.63 9.11 -7.31
CA GLU A 197 16.56 8.75 -8.38
C GLU A 197 18.03 9.00 -8.02
N LYS A 198 18.88 7.95 -8.08
CA LYS A 198 20.32 8.08 -7.82
C LYS A 198 21.09 8.30 -9.12
N ARG A 199 21.19 9.57 -9.53
CA ARG A 199 21.96 9.97 -10.71
C ARG A 199 23.48 9.73 -10.61
N SER A 200 24.01 9.59 -9.39
CA SER A 200 25.45 9.41 -9.17
C SER A 200 25.95 8.00 -9.48
N ARG A 201 25.06 7.01 -9.56
CA ARG A 201 25.42 5.62 -9.84
C ARG A 201 24.89 5.23 -11.23
N SER A 202 25.64 5.59 -12.26
CA SER A 202 25.45 4.98 -13.58
C SER A 202 25.80 3.50 -13.49
N LEU A 203 24.86 2.63 -13.81
CA LEU A 203 25.14 1.20 -13.95
C LEU A 203 26.12 0.98 -15.11
N VAL A 204 26.95 -0.05 -14.99
CA VAL A 204 27.76 -0.51 -16.13
C VAL A 204 26.79 -1.00 -17.21
N GLU A 205 27.12 -0.82 -18.49
CA GLU A 205 26.20 -1.17 -19.59
C GLU A 205 25.76 -2.64 -19.54
N GLU A 206 26.65 -3.55 -19.13
CA GLU A 206 26.33 -4.96 -18.90
C GLU A 206 25.30 -5.17 -17.77
N GLU A 207 25.43 -4.44 -16.65
CA GLU A 207 24.46 -4.52 -15.55
C GLU A 207 23.10 -3.95 -15.98
N ARG A 208 23.13 -2.86 -16.75
CA ARG A 208 21.93 -2.22 -17.29
C ARG A 208 21.18 -3.14 -18.25
N GLU A 209 21.91 -3.88 -19.09
CA GLU A 209 21.32 -4.86 -19.99
C GLU A 209 20.65 -6.00 -19.19
N VAL A 210 21.32 -6.53 -18.16
CA VAL A 210 20.74 -7.57 -17.29
C VAL A 210 19.45 -7.10 -16.63
N VAL A 211 19.45 -5.88 -16.06
CA VAL A 211 18.25 -5.28 -15.45
C VAL A 211 17.14 -5.09 -16.49
N ALA A 212 17.48 -4.68 -17.71
CA ALA A 212 16.49 -4.52 -18.78
C ALA A 212 15.82 -5.84 -19.18
N TYR A 213 16.58 -6.93 -19.31
CA TYR A 213 15.99 -8.25 -19.57
C TYR A 213 15.17 -8.76 -18.38
N HIS A 214 15.61 -8.48 -17.16
CA HIS A 214 14.87 -8.84 -15.95
C HIS A 214 13.48 -8.18 -15.91
N GLU A 215 13.43 -6.86 -16.04
CA GLU A 215 12.17 -6.11 -16.01
C GLU A 215 11.29 -6.41 -17.24
N ALA A 216 11.91 -6.58 -18.41
CA ALA A 216 11.19 -7.01 -19.62
C ALA A 216 10.57 -8.41 -19.45
N GLY A 217 11.22 -9.32 -18.72
CA GLY A 217 10.70 -10.65 -18.41
C GLY A 217 9.41 -10.58 -17.58
N HIS A 218 9.40 -9.79 -16.51
CA HIS A 218 8.20 -9.54 -15.71
C HIS A 218 7.08 -8.89 -16.53
N ALA A 219 7.43 -7.91 -17.36
CA ALA A 219 6.48 -7.20 -18.22
C ALA A 219 5.84 -8.11 -19.26
N LEU A 220 6.64 -8.94 -19.94
CA LEU A 220 6.18 -9.84 -21.00
C LEU A 220 5.26 -10.92 -20.44
N VAL A 221 5.69 -11.60 -19.37
CA VAL A 221 4.89 -12.65 -18.73
C VAL A 221 3.59 -12.06 -18.17
N GLY A 222 3.68 -10.89 -17.52
CA GLY A 222 2.52 -10.14 -17.05
C GLY A 222 1.57 -9.69 -18.16
N TRP A 223 2.07 -9.48 -19.38
CA TRP A 223 1.24 -9.11 -20.52
C TRP A 223 0.53 -10.32 -21.17
N MET A 224 1.23 -11.45 -21.28
CA MET A 224 0.74 -12.65 -21.95
C MET A 224 -0.33 -13.40 -21.13
N LEU A 225 -0.09 -13.56 -19.82
CA LEU A 225 -0.97 -14.32 -18.93
C LEU A 225 -2.33 -13.64 -18.71
N GLU A 226 -3.37 -14.43 -18.50
CA GLU A 226 -4.74 -13.92 -18.44
C GLU A 226 -5.01 -13.23 -17.10
N HIS A 227 -4.60 -13.86 -16.00
CA HIS A 227 -4.98 -13.51 -14.65
C HIS A 227 -3.99 -12.58 -13.93
N THR A 228 -3.07 -11.99 -14.68
CA THR A 228 -2.09 -11.05 -14.15
C THR A 228 -2.63 -9.64 -14.05
N ASP A 229 -2.09 -8.91 -13.06
CA ASP A 229 -2.39 -7.50 -12.87
C ASP A 229 -1.96 -6.68 -14.09
N ALA A 230 -2.65 -5.58 -14.36
CA ALA A 230 -2.40 -4.80 -15.57
C ALA A 230 -1.09 -4.02 -15.43
N LEU A 231 -0.14 -4.29 -16.32
CA LEU A 231 1.14 -3.56 -16.36
C LEU A 231 0.90 -2.09 -16.75
N LEU A 232 1.28 -1.18 -15.87
CA LEU A 232 1.17 0.28 -16.05
C LEU A 232 2.44 0.88 -16.65
N LYS A 233 3.57 0.68 -15.95
CA LYS A 233 4.87 1.27 -16.28
C LYS A 233 5.99 0.30 -15.93
N VAL A 234 7.05 0.28 -16.74
CA VAL A 234 8.28 -0.46 -16.48
C VAL A 234 9.45 0.50 -16.58
N THR A 235 10.38 0.43 -15.61
CA THR A 235 11.59 1.25 -15.63
C THR A 235 12.83 0.49 -15.17
N ILE A 236 13.96 0.86 -15.76
CA ILE A 236 15.31 0.36 -15.44
C ILE A 236 16.19 1.46 -14.80
N ILE A 237 15.56 2.54 -14.31
CA ILE A 237 16.26 3.65 -13.68
C ILE A 237 16.45 3.32 -12.20
N PRO A 238 17.69 3.31 -11.67
CA PRO A 238 17.95 2.98 -10.27
C PRO A 238 17.43 4.08 -9.34
N GLN A 239 16.51 3.73 -8.44
CA GLN A 239 15.90 4.67 -7.49
C GLN A 239 16.38 4.46 -6.05
N THR A 240 16.30 3.24 -5.53
CA THR A 240 16.83 2.92 -4.18
C THR A 240 18.11 2.10 -4.28
N SER A 241 18.81 1.94 -3.14
CA SER A 241 19.98 1.06 -3.10
C SER A 241 19.67 -0.41 -3.39
N ALA A 242 18.40 -0.81 -3.31
CA ALA A 242 17.95 -2.19 -3.50
C ALA A 242 17.25 -2.43 -4.85
N ALA A 243 16.49 -1.46 -5.36
CA ALA A 243 15.79 -1.59 -6.65
C ALA A 243 16.55 -0.91 -7.79
N LEU A 244 17.13 -1.74 -8.68
CA LEU A 244 17.79 -1.30 -9.92
C LEU A 244 16.80 -1.04 -11.07
N GLY A 245 15.61 -1.63 -10.98
CA GLY A 245 14.46 -1.42 -11.84
C GLY A 245 13.18 -1.70 -11.06
N PHE A 246 12.03 -1.37 -11.64
CA PHE A 246 10.74 -1.85 -11.15
C PHE A 246 9.67 -1.85 -12.26
N ALA A 247 8.72 -2.77 -12.11
CA ALA A 247 7.47 -2.81 -12.86
C ALA A 247 6.29 -2.43 -11.95
N GLN A 248 5.48 -1.48 -12.41
CA GLN A 248 4.27 -1.04 -11.75
C GLN A 248 3.05 -1.75 -12.32
N TYR A 249 2.25 -2.33 -11.44
CA TYR A 249 1.02 -3.03 -11.79
C TYR A 249 -0.19 -2.34 -11.16
N SER A 250 -1.28 -2.24 -11.93
CA SER A 250 -2.59 -1.92 -11.39
C SER A 250 -3.30 -3.23 -11.07
N PRO A 251 -3.74 -3.45 -9.82
CA PRO A 251 -4.74 -4.46 -9.53
C PRO A 251 -5.93 -4.25 -10.45
N ARG A 252 -6.43 -5.32 -11.07
CA ARG A 252 -7.58 -5.22 -11.99
C ARG A 252 -8.88 -4.93 -11.26
N ASP A 253 -8.98 -5.40 -10.03
CA ASP A 253 -10.12 -5.26 -9.14
C ASP A 253 -9.56 -5.27 -7.71
N ASP A 254 -10.23 -4.64 -6.75
CA ASP A 254 -9.97 -4.81 -5.31
C ASP A 254 -10.41 -6.23 -4.87
N LYS A 255 -9.88 -7.25 -5.54
CA LYS A 255 -10.22 -8.66 -5.35
C LYS A 255 -9.51 -9.20 -4.11
N HIS A 256 -10.33 -9.64 -3.17
CA HIS A 256 -9.90 -10.32 -1.96
C HIS A 256 -9.90 -11.86 -2.10
N LEU A 257 -10.41 -12.39 -3.22
CA LEU A 257 -10.52 -13.82 -3.49
C LEU A 257 -9.68 -14.15 -4.71
N TYR A 258 -8.82 -15.17 -4.57
CA TYR A 258 -7.94 -15.64 -5.65
C TYR A 258 -8.17 -17.11 -5.94
N SER A 259 -8.30 -17.44 -7.22
CA SER A 259 -8.33 -18.82 -7.70
C SER A 259 -6.92 -19.44 -7.71
N LYS A 260 -6.85 -20.76 -7.82
CA LYS A 260 -5.57 -21.47 -7.95
C LYS A 260 -4.81 -21.05 -9.21
N ASP A 261 -5.53 -20.85 -10.31
CA ASP A 261 -4.95 -20.46 -11.59
C ASP A 261 -4.44 -19.01 -11.56
N GLU A 262 -5.18 -18.11 -10.90
CA GLU A 262 -4.75 -16.71 -10.73
C GLU A 262 -3.47 -16.61 -9.87
N LEU A 263 -3.36 -17.41 -8.81
CA LEU A 263 -2.14 -17.48 -8.01
C LEU A 263 -0.97 -18.11 -8.77
N PHE A 264 -1.24 -19.11 -9.62
CA PHE A 264 -0.23 -19.72 -10.49
C PHE A 264 0.32 -18.70 -11.51
N ASP A 265 -0.55 -17.96 -12.18
CA ASP A 265 -0.15 -16.91 -13.13
C ASP A 265 0.70 -15.82 -12.47
N ARG A 266 0.35 -15.45 -11.23
CA ARG A 266 1.15 -14.51 -10.43
C ARG A 266 2.53 -15.07 -10.06
N MET A 267 2.63 -16.37 -9.74
CA MET A 267 3.92 -17.01 -9.51
C MET A 267 4.78 -17.02 -10.78
N CYS A 268 4.18 -17.28 -11.94
CA CYS A 268 4.86 -17.21 -13.23
C CYS A 268 5.39 -15.80 -13.51
N MET A 269 4.58 -14.77 -13.24
CA MET A 269 5.01 -13.37 -13.35
C MET A 269 6.23 -13.08 -12.47
N MET A 270 6.25 -13.53 -11.21
CA MET A 270 7.39 -13.35 -10.30
C MET A 270 8.66 -14.08 -10.75
N LEU A 271 8.54 -15.17 -11.51
CA LEU A 271 9.69 -15.89 -12.07
C LEU A 271 10.18 -15.30 -13.40
N GLY A 272 9.39 -14.41 -14.01
CA GLY A 272 9.63 -13.86 -15.35
C GLY A 272 11.02 -13.24 -15.52
N GLY A 273 11.46 -12.40 -14.57
CA GLY A 273 12.78 -11.77 -14.66
C GLY A 273 13.94 -12.75 -14.61
N ARG A 274 13.91 -13.70 -13.65
CA ARG A 274 14.95 -14.74 -13.53
C ARG A 274 14.99 -15.67 -14.74
N CYS A 275 13.84 -16.06 -15.28
CA CYS A 275 13.77 -16.91 -16.46
C CYS A 275 14.31 -16.18 -17.70
N ALA A 276 13.98 -14.89 -17.87
CA ALA A 276 14.50 -14.07 -18.97
C ALA A 276 16.04 -13.93 -18.90
N GLU A 277 16.59 -13.66 -17.71
CA GLU A 277 18.05 -13.63 -17.49
C GLU A 277 18.73 -14.94 -17.88
N ASN A 278 18.19 -16.06 -17.40
CA ASN A 278 18.77 -17.37 -17.65
C ASN A 278 18.73 -17.76 -19.13
N LEU A 279 17.65 -17.42 -19.84
CA LEU A 279 17.52 -17.71 -21.28
C LEU A 279 18.46 -16.86 -22.14
N LYS A 280 18.66 -15.58 -21.80
CA LYS A 280 19.51 -14.69 -22.58
C LYS A 280 21.00 -14.83 -22.26
N PHE A 281 21.35 -14.88 -20.98
CA PHE A 281 22.75 -14.82 -20.54
C PHE A 281 23.31 -16.18 -20.10
N GLY A 282 22.48 -17.20 -19.90
CA GLY A 282 22.91 -18.50 -19.37
C GLY A 282 23.41 -18.43 -17.91
N ARG A 283 23.20 -17.30 -17.24
CA ARG A 283 23.55 -17.05 -15.84
C ARG A 283 22.39 -16.36 -15.14
N ILE A 284 22.30 -16.55 -13.84
CA ILE A 284 21.31 -15.91 -12.97
C ILE A 284 22.02 -14.96 -12.01
N THR A 285 21.37 -13.85 -11.67
CA THR A 285 21.90 -12.89 -10.71
C THR A 285 21.21 -12.99 -9.34
N SER A 286 21.76 -12.30 -8.35
CA SER A 286 21.13 -12.13 -7.02
C SER A 286 19.95 -11.15 -7.04
N GLY A 287 19.67 -10.48 -8.17
CA GLY A 287 18.60 -9.48 -8.28
C GLY A 287 17.20 -10.06 -8.02
N ALA A 288 16.98 -11.33 -8.38
CA ALA A 288 15.70 -12.03 -8.21
C ALA A 288 15.39 -12.46 -6.76
N GLN A 289 16.17 -12.05 -5.76
CA GLN A 289 15.99 -12.49 -4.36
C GLN A 289 14.59 -12.15 -3.83
N ASP A 290 14.12 -10.93 -4.02
CA ASP A 290 12.83 -10.47 -3.49
C ASP A 290 11.66 -11.18 -4.15
N ASP A 291 11.74 -11.42 -5.46
CA ASP A 291 10.70 -12.15 -6.21
C ASP A 291 10.65 -13.62 -5.80
N LEU A 292 11.80 -14.25 -5.59
CA LEU A 292 11.87 -15.62 -5.06
C LEU A 292 11.30 -15.70 -3.65
N GLN A 293 11.53 -14.69 -2.79
CA GLN A 293 10.97 -14.65 -1.45
C GLN A 293 9.43 -14.53 -1.49
N LYS A 294 8.89 -13.63 -2.34
CA LYS A 294 7.44 -13.47 -2.53
C LYS A 294 6.80 -14.72 -3.10
N MET A 295 7.42 -15.30 -4.12
CA MET A 295 6.98 -16.53 -4.78
C MET A 295 6.97 -17.71 -3.78
N THR A 296 8.04 -17.86 -2.98
CA THR A 296 8.13 -18.91 -1.95
C THR A 296 7.02 -18.76 -0.91
N LYS A 297 6.79 -17.52 -0.42
CA LYS A 297 5.68 -17.24 0.51
C LYS A 297 4.31 -17.59 -0.10
N SER A 298 4.09 -17.28 -1.38
CA SER A 298 2.86 -17.63 -2.11
C SER A 298 2.67 -19.15 -2.21
N ALA A 299 3.73 -19.88 -2.58
CA ALA A 299 3.69 -21.35 -2.67
C ALA A 299 3.34 -22.00 -1.32
N TYR A 300 3.99 -21.57 -0.23
CA TYR A 300 3.64 -22.06 1.11
C TYR A 300 2.23 -21.66 1.54
N ALA A 301 1.74 -20.46 1.20
CA ALA A 301 0.38 -20.04 1.52
C ALA A 301 -0.66 -20.92 0.82
N GLN A 302 -0.46 -21.25 -0.46
CA GLN A 302 -1.34 -22.14 -1.22
C GLN A 302 -1.44 -23.54 -0.61
N VAL A 303 -0.32 -24.10 -0.15
CA VAL A 303 -0.29 -25.44 0.44
C VAL A 303 -0.77 -25.44 1.90
N LYS A 304 -0.34 -24.46 2.71
CA LYS A 304 -0.53 -24.45 4.17
C LYS A 304 -1.80 -23.73 4.63
N LEU A 305 -2.17 -22.63 3.97
CA LEU A 305 -3.25 -21.74 4.43
C LEU A 305 -4.53 -21.94 3.62
N TYR A 306 -4.41 -22.06 2.30
CA TYR A 306 -5.56 -22.11 1.38
C TYR A 306 -6.03 -23.53 1.05
N GLY A 307 -5.25 -24.56 1.38
CA GLY A 307 -5.63 -25.96 1.14
C GLY A 307 -5.72 -26.33 -0.35
N MET A 308 -4.86 -25.74 -1.20
CA MET A 308 -4.88 -25.93 -2.67
C MET A 308 -4.09 -27.16 -3.15
N SER A 309 -3.42 -27.88 -2.25
CA SER A 309 -2.71 -29.13 -2.54
C SER A 309 -3.66 -30.32 -2.42
N SER A 310 -3.64 -31.21 -3.40
CA SER A 310 -4.42 -32.45 -3.39
C SER A 310 -3.97 -33.44 -2.33
N ILE A 311 -2.69 -33.41 -1.93
CA ILE A 311 -2.11 -34.33 -0.95
C ILE A 311 -2.45 -33.91 0.48
N VAL A 312 -2.35 -32.61 0.77
CA VAL A 312 -2.70 -32.06 2.09
C VAL A 312 -4.22 -32.05 2.29
N GLY A 313 -4.95 -31.79 1.21
CA GLY A 313 -6.39 -31.59 1.26
C GLY A 313 -6.79 -30.21 1.79
N PRO A 314 -8.09 -30.00 2.08
CA PRO A 314 -8.66 -28.71 2.48
C PRO A 314 -8.39 -28.42 3.98
N LEU A 315 -7.13 -28.48 4.41
CA LEU A 315 -6.68 -28.16 5.76
C LEU A 315 -5.98 -26.79 5.77
N SER A 316 -6.18 -26.03 6.84
CA SER A 316 -5.53 -24.73 7.05
C SER A 316 -4.73 -24.73 8.35
N PHE A 317 -3.46 -24.34 8.27
CA PHE A 317 -2.55 -24.25 9.40
C PHE A 317 -2.03 -22.81 9.55
N PRO A 318 -2.82 -21.88 10.13
CA PRO A 318 -2.38 -20.50 10.34
C PRO A 318 -1.17 -20.43 11.28
N ASN A 319 -0.27 -19.46 11.05
CA ASN A 319 0.80 -19.16 12.01
C ASN A 319 0.19 -18.50 13.24
N THR A 320 -0.03 -19.27 14.30
CA THR A 320 -0.42 -18.70 15.59
C THR A 320 0.86 -18.28 16.32
N GLU A 321 1.23 -17.00 16.26
CA GLU A 321 2.43 -16.47 16.95
C GLU A 321 2.44 -16.77 18.45
N ARG A 322 1.27 -17.01 19.04
CA ARG A 322 1.10 -17.35 20.46
C ARG A 322 1.65 -18.72 20.86
N PHE A 323 1.84 -19.64 19.92
CA PHE A 323 2.33 -20.98 20.22
C PHE A 323 3.63 -21.27 19.46
N GLN A 324 4.72 -21.52 20.19
CA GLN A 324 5.97 -22.01 19.59
C GLN A 324 5.83 -23.41 18.97
N ILE A 325 4.77 -24.13 19.33
CA ILE A 325 4.51 -25.49 18.87
C ILE A 325 3.70 -25.44 17.56
N LYS A 326 4.29 -26.00 16.50
CA LYS A 326 3.62 -26.14 15.20
C LYS A 326 2.42 -27.09 15.33
N PRO A 327 1.22 -26.75 14.81
CA PRO A 327 0.00 -27.55 14.98
C PRO A 327 -0.05 -28.80 14.07
N TYR A 328 1.09 -29.33 13.61
CA TYR A 328 1.17 -30.47 12.69
C TYR A 328 2.43 -31.32 12.93
N LEU A 329 2.34 -32.60 12.58
CA LEU A 329 3.45 -33.55 12.70
C LEU A 329 4.59 -33.23 11.73
N LYS A 330 5.82 -33.66 12.03
CA LYS A 330 7.00 -33.49 11.15
C LYS A 330 6.78 -34.02 9.73
N LYS A 331 5.98 -35.08 9.56
CA LYS A 331 5.63 -35.64 8.24
C LYS A 331 4.89 -34.63 7.35
N PHE A 332 3.98 -33.85 7.92
CA PHE A 332 3.30 -32.78 7.20
C PHE A 332 4.28 -31.69 6.75
N ALA A 333 5.28 -31.35 7.58
CA ALA A 333 6.30 -30.38 7.19
C ALA A 333 7.03 -30.81 5.90
N SER A 334 7.51 -32.06 5.84
CA SER A 334 8.17 -32.57 4.63
C SER A 334 7.25 -32.58 3.41
N THR A 335 5.96 -32.89 3.59
CA THR A 335 4.98 -32.85 2.51
C THR A 335 4.73 -31.43 2.02
N PHE A 336 4.68 -30.45 2.92
CA PHE A 336 4.52 -29.04 2.54
C PHE A 336 5.70 -28.56 1.68
N ASP A 337 6.93 -28.90 2.08
CA ASP A 337 8.14 -28.49 1.35
C ASP A 337 8.20 -29.13 -0.05
N GLN A 338 7.82 -30.41 -0.15
CA GLN A 338 7.74 -31.14 -1.43
C GLN A 338 6.69 -30.52 -2.36
N GLU A 339 5.47 -30.29 -1.85
CA GLU A 339 4.38 -29.72 -2.63
C GLU A 339 4.68 -28.29 -3.06
N ALA A 340 5.24 -27.47 -2.17
CA ALA A 340 5.67 -26.12 -2.51
C ALA A 340 6.72 -26.15 -3.64
N THR A 341 7.74 -26.99 -3.51
CA THR A 341 8.80 -27.14 -4.53
C THR A 341 8.24 -27.57 -5.89
N LEU A 342 7.26 -28.48 -5.90
CA LEU A 342 6.61 -28.94 -7.12
C LEU A 342 5.80 -27.84 -7.81
N ILE A 343 5.07 -27.01 -7.05
CA ILE A 343 4.35 -25.84 -7.61
C ILE A 343 5.34 -24.85 -8.23
N VAL A 344 6.45 -24.56 -7.54
CA VAL A 344 7.49 -23.65 -8.03
C VAL A 344 8.15 -24.19 -9.29
N ALA A 345 8.49 -25.49 -9.32
CA ALA A 345 9.10 -26.13 -10.49
C ALA A 345 8.19 -26.04 -11.72
N LYS A 346 6.90 -26.32 -11.56
CA LYS A 346 5.89 -26.18 -12.63
C LYS A 346 5.77 -24.74 -13.13
N ALA A 347 5.71 -23.77 -12.21
CA ALA A 347 5.65 -22.36 -12.58
C ALA A 347 6.92 -21.92 -13.34
N ASN A 348 8.09 -22.41 -12.93
CA ASN A 348 9.36 -22.10 -13.59
C ASN A 348 9.44 -22.68 -15.01
N GLU A 349 9.01 -23.93 -15.20
CA GLU A 349 8.94 -24.57 -16.52
C GLU A 349 7.97 -23.82 -17.44
N ALA A 350 6.73 -23.58 -16.99
CA ALA A 350 5.72 -22.86 -17.75
C ALA A 350 6.17 -21.44 -18.14
N THR A 351 6.82 -20.72 -17.22
CA THR A 351 7.35 -19.38 -17.49
C THR A 351 8.50 -19.42 -18.49
N THR A 352 9.38 -20.41 -18.38
CA THR A 352 10.51 -20.58 -19.31
C THR A 352 10.02 -20.84 -20.73
N ASP A 353 9.03 -21.71 -20.90
CA ASP A 353 8.48 -22.03 -22.21
C ASP A 353 7.69 -20.85 -22.80
N LEU A 354 6.95 -20.12 -21.97
CA LEU A 354 6.25 -18.90 -22.38
C LEU A 354 7.22 -17.84 -22.94
N ILE A 355 8.36 -17.63 -22.25
CA ILE A 355 9.37 -16.67 -22.70
C ILE A 355 10.09 -17.16 -23.95
N LYS A 356 10.47 -18.46 -24.03
CA LYS A 356 11.09 -19.04 -25.23
C LYS A 356 10.22 -18.85 -26.48
N ASN A 357 8.92 -19.05 -26.34
CA ASN A 357 7.96 -18.91 -27.45
C ASN A 357 7.74 -17.44 -27.88
N ASN A 358 8.13 -16.46 -27.07
CA ASN A 358 7.93 -15.03 -27.32
C ASN A 358 9.26 -14.25 -27.19
N MET A 359 10.38 -14.87 -27.55
CA MET A 359 11.71 -14.28 -27.38
C MET A 359 11.90 -13.00 -28.23
N ASP A 360 11.28 -12.96 -29.40
CA ASP A 360 11.20 -11.79 -30.29
C ASP A 360 10.55 -10.57 -29.61
N LYS A 361 9.44 -10.81 -28.89
CA LYS A 361 8.74 -9.77 -28.13
C LYS A 361 9.58 -9.30 -26.95
N LEU A 362 10.27 -10.21 -26.26
CA LEU A 362 11.18 -9.87 -25.16
C LEU A 362 12.29 -8.92 -25.63
N GLU A 363 12.96 -9.26 -26.73
CA GLU A 363 14.04 -8.44 -27.30
C GLU A 363 13.53 -7.06 -27.74
N THR A 364 12.32 -6.99 -28.29
CA THR A 364 11.68 -5.72 -28.67
C THR A 364 11.43 -4.81 -27.46
N VAL A 365 10.89 -5.37 -26.36
CA VAL A 365 10.64 -4.63 -25.12
C VAL A 365 11.97 -4.17 -24.50
N CYS A 366 12.97 -5.06 -24.44
CA CYS A 366 14.29 -4.75 -23.90
C CYS A 366 14.99 -3.64 -24.70
N ALA A 367 14.99 -3.71 -26.03
CA ALA A 367 15.54 -2.67 -26.89
C ALA A 367 14.86 -1.31 -26.67
N ARG A 368 13.54 -1.32 -26.38
CA ARG A 368 12.82 -0.09 -26.02
C ARG A 368 13.20 0.45 -24.65
N LEU A 369 13.36 -0.39 -23.64
CA LEU A 369 13.80 0.02 -22.31
C LEU A 369 15.21 0.65 -22.35
N LEU A 370 16.12 0.05 -23.11
CA LEU A 370 17.49 0.55 -23.27
C LEU A 370 17.53 1.90 -24.03
N SER A 371 16.72 2.04 -25.09
CA SER A 371 16.70 3.26 -25.92
C SER A 371 16.02 4.47 -25.27
N ILE A 372 14.95 4.29 -24.50
CA ILE A 372 14.14 5.42 -23.97
C ILE A 372 14.73 6.05 -22.70
N GLY A 373 15.98 5.75 -22.34
CA GLY A 373 16.54 6.24 -21.07
C GLY A 373 15.88 5.60 -19.84
N GLY A 374 15.17 4.48 -20.06
CA GLY A 374 14.74 3.58 -19.01
C GLY A 374 13.29 3.67 -18.59
N GLU A 375 12.36 4.16 -19.41
CA GLU A 375 10.92 4.12 -19.10
C GLU A 375 10.07 3.65 -20.28
N TYR A 376 9.13 2.74 -20.01
CA TYR A 376 8.05 2.40 -20.94
C TYR A 376 6.71 2.49 -20.19
N CYS A 377 5.86 3.45 -20.59
CA CYS A 377 4.50 3.59 -20.07
C CYS A 377 3.53 3.04 -21.12
N ASN A 378 2.74 2.04 -20.74
CA ASN A 378 1.74 1.51 -21.64
C ASN A 378 0.59 2.53 -21.76
N LYS A 379 0.31 3.02 -22.98
CA LYS A 379 -0.86 3.86 -23.23
C LYS A 379 -2.09 2.95 -23.18
N TYR A 380 -2.72 2.87 -22.00
CA TYR A 380 -4.09 2.41 -21.76
C TYR A 380 -4.53 1.14 -22.52
N SER A 381 -4.46 -0.01 -21.85
CA SER A 381 -5.49 -1.07 -21.67
C SER A 381 -6.47 -1.49 -22.80
N GLN A 382 -6.41 -0.97 -24.02
CA GLN A 382 -7.41 -1.20 -25.06
C GLN A 382 -7.01 -2.22 -26.13
N THR A 383 -5.78 -2.75 -26.13
CA THR A 383 -5.38 -3.77 -27.13
C THR A 383 -4.47 -4.85 -26.54
N ARG A 384 -4.94 -5.59 -25.52
CA ARG A 384 -4.33 -6.90 -25.23
C ARG A 384 -4.48 -7.88 -26.40
N GLU A 385 -5.52 -7.69 -27.22
CA GLU A 385 -5.82 -8.49 -28.41
C GLU A 385 -4.87 -8.26 -29.59
N SER A 386 -4.15 -7.13 -29.67
CA SER A 386 -3.27 -6.90 -30.83
C SER A 386 -1.90 -7.57 -30.72
N TRP A 387 -1.58 -8.17 -29.56
CA TRP A 387 -0.29 -8.82 -29.26
C TRP A 387 -0.41 -10.31 -28.90
N ARG A 388 -1.64 -10.78 -28.64
CA ARG A 388 -2.00 -12.19 -28.60
C ARG A 388 -2.23 -12.66 -30.03
#